data_AF-A0A3D5A978-F1
#
_entry.id   AF-A0A3D5A978-F1
#
_cell.length_a   1.000
_cell.length_b   1.000
_cell.length_c   1.000
_cell.angle_alpha   90.00
_cell.angle_beta   90.00
_cell.angle_gamma   90.00
#
_symmetry.space_group_name_H-M   'P 1'
#
loop_
_entity.id
_entity.type
_entity.pdbx_description
1 polymer ?
#
loop_
_entity_poly.entity_id
_entity_poly.type
_entity_poly.pdbx_seq_one_letter_code
_entity_poly.pdbx_strand_id
1 'polypeptide(L)'
;MVIGQEKATYYEKVENNTFRFFFDKNYFLSDKFCEFKSIERVVPLNPKTQKFDGIFKDFNNYGRLILEGVYTNGIKDGPFKAYHPNGTLKWEANFIADVPKGEVKHRYPSNQLAMTLLYTDSIIYIKDFWLPNGTQKIKDGEGTYSFSIPFEGYNQYGFDFYVAKGKIRNGKQDGNWQILGYNKGDKETLIATEKYQDGNLLIGNDYYFDNSYRKTKFGIIPYDTFFRAESLTFKACNFDDFSNFNMFTSLELTNALNQMDSEGFIEDTFEYKIKLDKSGTPSKINFIKLTSSDAINNVLKPLLSNISFYYPSLENGMPVVDILTVTGKIYTNSEGKITVLPIIIHREKGQ
;
A
#
# COMPACT_ATOMS: atom_id res chain seq x y z
N MET A 1 -33.42 -2.01 -2.24
CA MET A 1 -33.53 -2.06 -0.77
C MET A 1 -32.91 -3.39 -0.34
N VAL A 2 -31.64 -3.38 0.03
CA VAL A 2 -30.89 -4.58 0.42
C VAL A 2 -31.06 -4.78 1.93
N ILE A 3 -31.43 -5.99 2.32
CA ILE A 3 -31.64 -6.41 3.70
C ILE A 3 -30.27 -6.56 4.38
N GLY A 4 -30.02 -5.76 5.43
CA GLY A 4 -29.17 -6.20 6.55
C GLY A 4 -27.65 -6.06 6.48
N GLN A 5 -27.08 -5.01 5.88
CA GLN A 5 -25.72 -4.61 6.30
C GLN A 5 -25.85 -3.75 7.56
N GLU A 6 -25.45 -4.30 8.71
CA GLU A 6 -25.17 -3.48 9.89
C GLU A 6 -24.22 -2.35 9.49
N LYS A 7 -24.47 -1.14 10.01
CA LYS A 7 -23.62 0.01 9.75
C LYS A 7 -22.19 -0.32 10.19
N ALA A 8 -21.23 -0.18 9.27
CA ALA A 8 -19.83 -0.48 9.55
C ALA A 8 -19.33 0.28 10.79
N THR A 9 -18.63 -0.42 11.68
CA THR A 9 -18.05 0.09 12.92
C THR A 9 -16.54 0.17 12.76
N TYR A 10 -16.03 1.35 12.42
CA TYR A 10 -14.59 1.60 12.22
C TYR A 10 -13.85 2.00 13.50
N TYR A 11 -14.58 2.45 14.52
CA TYR A 11 -14.02 2.78 15.82
C TYR A 11 -15.09 2.68 16.92
N GLU A 12 -14.65 2.54 18.16
CA GLU A 12 -15.49 2.56 19.35
C GLU A 12 -14.85 3.38 20.46
N LYS A 13 -15.68 3.96 21.33
CA LYS A 13 -15.20 4.64 22.52
C LYS A 13 -14.81 3.60 23.57
N VAL A 14 -13.64 3.76 24.19
CA VAL A 14 -13.16 2.86 25.25
C VAL A 14 -13.50 3.47 26.62
N GLU A 15 -12.77 4.50 27.03
CA GLU A 15 -12.96 5.23 28.28
C GLU A 15 -12.37 6.62 28.12
N ASN A 16 -12.88 7.60 28.87
CA ASN A 16 -12.49 9.01 28.68
C ASN A 16 -12.56 9.38 27.19
N ASN A 17 -11.82 10.38 26.71
CA ASN A 17 -11.80 10.69 25.28
C ASN A 17 -10.90 9.73 24.47
N THR A 18 -10.77 8.47 24.91
CA THR A 18 -9.97 7.44 24.25
C THR A 18 -10.86 6.56 23.38
N PHE A 19 -10.37 6.30 22.17
CA PHE A 19 -11.06 5.55 21.15
C PHE A 19 -10.19 4.39 20.68
N ARG A 20 -10.84 3.31 20.28
CA ARG A 20 -10.24 2.17 19.59
C ARG A 20 -10.64 2.23 18.13
N PHE A 21 -9.67 2.32 17.22
CA PHE A 21 -9.86 2.28 15.78
C PHE A 21 -9.47 0.91 15.24
N PHE A 22 -10.17 0.43 14.22
CA PHE A 22 -9.96 -0.86 13.60
C PHE A 22 -9.37 -0.68 12.20
N PHE A 23 -8.25 -1.34 11.94
CA PHE A 23 -7.50 -1.19 10.70
C PHE A 23 -7.14 -2.55 10.07
N ASP A 24 -7.02 -2.57 8.75
CA ASP A 24 -6.35 -3.64 8.01
C ASP A 24 -4.81 -3.60 8.21
N LYS A 25 -4.08 -4.56 7.63
CA LYS A 25 -2.61 -4.65 7.77
C LYS A 25 -1.86 -3.46 7.18
N ASN A 26 -2.54 -2.68 6.36
CA ASN A 26 -2.05 -1.54 5.63
C ASN A 26 -2.55 -0.22 6.25
N TYR A 27 -3.17 -0.25 7.44
CA TYR A 27 -3.71 0.92 8.14
C TYR A 27 -4.82 1.68 7.39
N PHE A 28 -5.62 0.97 6.59
CA PHE A 28 -6.93 1.46 6.17
C PHE A 28 -7.98 1.09 7.22
N LEU A 29 -8.91 2.00 7.52
CA LEU A 29 -10.02 1.70 8.43
C LEU A 29 -10.83 0.54 7.87
N SER A 30 -11.02 -0.49 8.69
CA SER A 30 -11.80 -1.67 8.38
C SER A 30 -12.95 -1.80 9.37
N ASP A 31 -14.06 -2.39 8.96
CA ASP A 31 -15.12 -2.74 9.90
C ASP A 31 -14.56 -3.65 11.03
N LYS A 32 -15.08 -3.48 12.25
CA LYS A 32 -14.68 -4.24 13.45
C LYS A 32 -14.75 -5.75 13.25
N PHE A 33 -15.73 -6.23 12.49
CA PHE A 33 -15.96 -7.65 12.21
C PHE A 33 -15.39 -8.08 10.86
N CYS A 34 -14.66 -7.20 10.18
CA CYS A 34 -14.02 -7.54 8.93
C CYS A 34 -12.94 -8.59 9.13
N GLU A 35 -12.95 -9.66 8.32
CA GLU A 35 -11.94 -10.72 8.37
C GLU A 35 -10.50 -10.21 8.08
N PHE A 36 -10.41 -9.10 7.33
CA PHE A 36 -9.15 -8.45 6.99
C PHE A 36 -8.65 -7.46 8.06
N LYS A 37 -9.46 -7.15 9.08
CA LYS A 37 -9.00 -6.36 10.23
C LYS A 37 -7.81 -7.07 10.85
N SER A 38 -6.74 -6.34 11.11
CA SER A 38 -5.53 -6.91 11.72
C SER A 38 -4.90 -6.05 12.82
N ILE A 39 -5.29 -4.78 12.92
CA ILE A 39 -4.71 -3.81 13.83
C ILE A 39 -5.81 -3.09 14.60
N GLU A 40 -5.62 -2.93 15.91
CA GLU A 40 -6.45 -2.13 16.79
C GLU A 40 -5.63 -1.02 17.41
N ARG A 41 -5.93 0.24 17.07
CA ARG A 41 -5.26 1.41 17.66
C ARG A 41 -6.09 1.97 18.80
N VAL A 42 -5.52 2.07 19.99
CA VAL A 42 -6.10 2.78 21.13
C VAL A 42 -5.42 4.14 21.25
N VAL A 43 -6.19 5.23 21.17
CA VAL A 43 -5.65 6.59 21.14
C VAL A 43 -6.64 7.61 21.73
N PRO A 44 -6.17 8.57 22.55
CA PRO A 44 -6.95 9.72 22.98
C PRO A 44 -7.20 10.71 21.84
N LEU A 45 -8.41 11.25 21.78
CA LEU A 45 -8.79 12.38 20.95
C LEU A 45 -8.95 13.64 21.78
N ASN A 46 -8.41 14.74 21.28
CA ASN A 46 -8.68 16.05 21.83
C ASN A 46 -10.17 16.41 21.63
N PRO A 47 -10.95 16.72 22.67
CA PRO A 47 -12.39 16.96 22.54
C PRO A 47 -12.76 18.15 21.65
N LYS A 48 -11.86 19.13 21.52
CA LYS A 48 -12.11 20.36 20.76
C LYS A 48 -11.72 20.21 19.30
N THR A 49 -10.57 19.58 19.03
CA THR A 49 -10.03 19.49 17.67
C THR A 49 -10.34 18.15 16.99
N GLN A 50 -10.77 17.14 17.75
CA GLN A 50 -10.98 15.76 17.30
C GLN A 50 -9.74 15.11 16.67
N LYS A 51 -8.55 15.65 16.98
CA LYS A 51 -7.26 15.09 16.55
C LYS A 51 -6.72 14.13 17.60
N PHE A 52 -5.90 13.16 17.18
CA PHE A 52 -5.12 12.32 18.09
C PHE A 52 -4.23 13.20 18.98
N ASP A 53 -4.27 12.99 20.30
CA ASP A 53 -3.59 13.87 21.25
C ASP A 53 -3.24 13.12 22.54
N GLY A 54 -2.01 12.60 22.59
CA GLY A 54 -1.48 11.77 23.67
C GLY A 54 -0.83 10.47 23.16
N ILE A 55 -0.55 9.57 24.11
CA ILE A 55 0.07 8.27 23.82
C ILE A 55 -0.95 7.35 23.13
N PHE A 56 -0.54 6.73 22.02
CA PHE A 56 -1.32 5.67 21.38
C PHE A 56 -0.61 4.33 21.44
N LYS A 57 -1.38 3.26 21.27
CA LYS A 57 -0.89 1.88 21.17
C LYS A 57 -1.65 1.12 20.09
N ASP A 58 -0.92 0.41 19.26
CA ASP A 58 -1.47 -0.50 18.26
C ASP A 58 -1.23 -1.93 18.68
N PHE A 59 -2.29 -2.73 18.59
CA PHE A 59 -2.29 -4.15 18.90
C PHE A 59 -2.63 -4.95 17.65
N ASN A 60 -2.02 -6.13 17.50
CA ASN A 60 -2.50 -7.09 16.51
C ASN A 60 -3.76 -7.82 16.99
N ASN A 61 -4.35 -8.65 16.13
CA ASN A 61 -5.54 -9.47 16.46
C ASN A 61 -5.37 -10.43 17.66
N TYR A 62 -4.13 -10.68 18.11
CA TYR A 62 -3.85 -11.49 19.29
C TYR A 62 -3.68 -10.64 20.57
N GLY A 63 -3.97 -9.33 20.50
CA GLY A 63 -3.81 -8.40 21.61
C GLY A 63 -2.34 -8.06 21.95
N ARG A 64 -1.39 -8.39 21.07
CA ARG A 64 0.03 -8.07 21.30
C ARG A 64 0.34 -6.67 20.78
N LEU A 65 1.06 -5.88 21.58
CA LEU A 65 1.55 -4.57 21.21
C LEU A 65 2.51 -4.69 20.00
N ILE A 66 2.25 -3.91 18.95
CA ILE A 66 3.07 -3.88 17.72
C ILE A 66 3.65 -2.49 17.42
N LEU A 67 3.02 -1.42 17.93
CA LEU A 67 3.50 -0.05 17.81
C LEU A 67 2.98 0.77 18.99
N GLU A 68 3.80 1.68 19.50
CA GLU A 68 3.38 2.75 20.39
C GLU A 68 4.11 4.04 20.05
N GLY A 69 3.47 5.16 20.36
CA GLY A 69 4.05 6.47 20.11
C GLY A 69 3.21 7.58 20.72
N VAL A 70 3.53 8.82 20.36
CA VAL A 70 2.92 10.01 20.94
C VAL A 70 2.44 10.94 19.83
N TYR A 71 1.20 11.39 19.95
CA TYR A 71 0.66 12.51 19.20
C TYR A 71 0.61 13.75 20.08
N THR A 72 0.92 14.90 19.51
CA THR A 72 0.69 16.21 20.09
C THR A 72 -0.16 17.00 19.11
N ASN A 73 -1.41 17.35 19.44
CA ASN A 73 -2.30 18.10 18.52
C ASN A 73 -2.46 17.48 17.11
N GLY A 74 -2.44 16.16 17.01
CA GLY A 74 -2.63 15.41 15.76
C GLY A 74 -1.35 15.14 14.95
N ILE A 75 -0.20 15.63 15.38
CA ILE A 75 1.10 15.37 14.74
C ILE A 75 1.91 14.39 15.59
N LYS A 76 2.68 13.50 14.97
CA LYS A 76 3.59 12.61 15.71
C LYS A 76 4.73 13.44 16.26
N ASP A 77 4.93 13.39 17.58
CA ASP A 77 5.94 14.20 18.25
C ASP A 77 6.40 13.50 19.53
N GLY A 78 7.66 13.07 19.55
CA GLY A 78 8.26 12.30 20.63
C GLY A 78 8.61 10.85 20.27
N PRO A 79 8.79 9.98 21.27
CA PRO A 79 9.34 8.64 21.08
C PRO A 79 8.31 7.66 20.51
N PHE A 80 8.75 6.84 19.55
CA PHE A 80 7.99 5.75 18.94
C PHE A 80 8.77 4.44 19.04
N LYS A 81 8.05 3.34 19.26
CA LYS A 81 8.62 1.99 19.31
C LYS A 81 7.73 1.02 18.57
N ALA A 82 8.32 0.26 17.64
CA ALA A 82 7.66 -0.86 16.98
C ALA A 82 8.21 -2.19 17.48
N TYR A 83 7.37 -3.22 17.46
CA TYR A 83 7.69 -4.55 17.96
C TYR A 83 7.42 -5.62 16.90
N HIS A 84 8.25 -6.66 16.90
CA HIS A 84 8.00 -7.88 16.13
C HIS A 84 6.85 -8.69 16.72
N PRO A 85 6.23 -9.62 15.98
CA PRO A 85 5.14 -10.47 16.49
C PRO A 85 5.50 -11.30 17.74
N ASN A 86 6.78 -11.55 17.99
CA ASN A 86 7.31 -12.23 19.18
C ASN A 86 7.58 -11.27 20.36
N GLY A 87 7.29 -9.97 20.21
CA GLY A 87 7.46 -8.94 21.23
C GLY A 87 8.85 -8.30 21.29
N THR A 88 9.81 -8.73 20.45
CA THR A 88 11.14 -8.09 20.43
C THR A 88 11.08 -6.72 19.77
N LEU A 89 11.88 -5.76 20.26
CA LEU A 89 11.94 -4.42 19.69
C LEU A 89 12.37 -4.49 18.22
N LYS A 90 11.52 -4.00 17.31
CA LYS A 90 11.80 -3.91 15.87
C LYS A 90 12.62 -2.67 15.58
N TRP A 91 12.20 -1.52 16.07
CA TRP A 91 12.91 -0.25 15.97
C TRP A 91 12.39 0.75 17.01
N GLU A 92 13.20 1.77 17.30
CA GLU A 92 12.80 2.95 18.06
C GLU A 92 13.27 4.22 17.35
N ALA A 93 12.44 5.25 17.36
CA ALA A 93 12.71 6.51 16.69
C ALA A 93 12.11 7.68 17.48
N ASN A 94 12.70 8.87 17.36
CA ASN A 94 12.09 10.09 17.85
C ASN A 94 11.49 10.87 16.67
N PHE A 95 10.22 11.18 16.76
CA PHE A 95 9.50 11.97 15.77
C PHE A 95 9.50 13.44 16.16
N ILE A 96 9.67 14.31 15.17
CA ILE A 96 9.51 15.76 15.31
C ILE A 96 8.63 16.20 14.14
N ALA A 97 7.41 16.64 14.44
CA ALA A 97 6.43 17.08 13.46
C ALA A 97 6.22 16.06 12.30
N ASP A 98 5.77 14.85 12.66
CA ASP A 98 5.51 13.73 11.74
C ASP A 98 6.73 13.08 11.06
N VAL A 99 7.92 13.66 11.22
CA VAL A 99 9.15 13.16 10.59
C VAL A 99 10.05 12.50 11.64
N PRO A 100 10.46 11.23 11.46
CA PRO A 100 11.49 10.64 12.32
C PRO A 100 12.81 11.38 12.13
N LYS A 101 13.56 11.60 13.21
CA LYS A 101 14.84 12.32 13.20
C LYS A 101 15.97 11.49 13.77
N GLY A 102 17.14 11.63 13.16
CA GLY A 102 18.38 11.05 13.65
C GLY A 102 18.55 9.58 13.28
N GLU A 103 19.34 8.88 14.10
CA GLU A 103 19.70 7.49 13.85
C GLU A 103 18.63 6.54 14.40
N VAL A 104 18.10 5.67 13.53
CA VAL A 104 17.09 4.65 13.87
C VAL A 104 17.69 3.27 13.61
N LYS A 105 17.63 2.42 14.63
CA LYS A 105 18.17 1.05 14.58
C LYS A 105 17.04 0.05 14.41
N HIS A 106 17.08 -0.68 13.30
CA HIS A 106 16.19 -1.80 13.03
C HIS A 106 16.83 -3.11 13.46
N ARG A 107 16.06 -3.98 14.09
CA ARG A 107 16.49 -5.30 14.57
C ARG A 107 15.70 -6.40 13.90
N TYR A 108 16.31 -7.57 13.81
CA TYR A 108 15.62 -8.81 13.45
C TYR A 108 14.76 -9.33 14.62
N PRO A 109 13.82 -10.27 14.37
CA PRO A 109 13.08 -10.94 15.44
C PRO A 109 13.99 -11.65 16.46
N SER A 110 15.21 -12.02 16.06
CA SER A 110 16.27 -12.57 16.92
C SER A 110 16.97 -11.55 17.83
N ASN A 111 16.52 -10.27 17.81
CA ASN A 111 17.09 -9.12 18.52
C ASN A 111 18.48 -8.65 18.00
N GLN A 112 19.02 -9.31 16.98
CA GLN A 112 20.24 -8.86 16.31
C GLN A 112 19.98 -7.60 15.48
N LEU A 113 20.99 -6.72 15.40
CA LEU A 113 20.91 -5.51 14.59
C LEU A 113 20.82 -5.88 13.11
N ALA A 114 19.84 -5.33 12.41
CA ALA A 114 19.59 -5.56 10.99
C ALA A 114 20.09 -4.38 10.16
N MET A 115 19.76 -3.15 10.57
CA MET A 115 20.06 -1.96 9.81
C MET A 115 20.12 -0.72 10.71
N THR A 116 20.99 0.21 10.35
CA THR A 116 21.02 1.55 10.93
C THR A 116 20.68 2.55 9.83
N LEU A 117 19.61 3.31 10.03
CA LEU A 117 19.16 4.35 9.12
C LEU A 117 19.41 5.73 9.74
N LEU A 118 19.85 6.69 8.93
CA LEU A 118 19.94 8.09 9.33
C LEU A 118 18.83 8.87 8.63
N TYR A 119 17.86 9.32 9.40
CA TYR A 119 16.75 10.16 8.93
C TYR A 119 17.14 11.64 9.03
N THR A 120 17.22 12.30 7.89
CA THR A 120 17.40 13.75 7.77
C THR A 120 16.08 14.42 7.37
N ASP A 121 16.09 15.74 7.14
CA ASP A 121 14.91 16.47 6.70
C ASP A 121 14.42 16.05 5.30
N SER A 122 15.33 15.57 4.45
CA SER A 122 15.04 15.34 3.03
C SER A 122 15.32 13.91 2.56
N ILE A 123 16.27 13.22 3.19
CA ILE A 123 16.81 11.94 2.70
C ILE A 123 17.01 10.97 3.87
N ILE A 124 16.76 9.69 3.61
CA ILE A 124 17.09 8.59 4.51
C ILE A 124 18.36 7.92 3.97
N TYR A 125 19.39 7.81 4.81
CA TYR A 125 20.65 7.16 4.46
C TYR A 125 20.74 5.79 5.11
N ILE A 126 21.19 4.78 4.37
CA ILE A 126 21.55 3.48 4.92
C ILE A 126 22.98 3.56 5.44
N LYS A 127 23.13 3.71 6.76
CA LYS A 127 24.45 3.79 7.40
C LYS A 127 25.08 2.41 7.51
N ASP A 128 24.32 1.43 7.99
CA ASP A 128 24.81 0.07 8.15
C ASP A 128 23.72 -0.95 7.85
N PHE A 129 24.13 -2.15 7.41
CA PHE A 129 23.24 -3.27 7.14
C PHE A 129 23.96 -4.59 7.45
N TRP A 130 23.29 -5.48 8.17
CA TRP A 130 23.76 -6.82 8.52
C TRP A 130 22.75 -7.86 8.06
N LEU A 131 23.24 -9.02 7.65
CA LEU A 131 22.40 -10.20 7.41
C LEU A 131 21.94 -10.84 8.73
N PRO A 132 20.91 -11.72 8.70
CA PRO A 132 20.45 -12.43 9.90
C PRO A 132 21.50 -13.33 10.58
N ASN A 133 22.60 -13.65 9.90
CA ASN A 133 23.72 -14.40 10.49
C ASN A 133 24.78 -13.48 11.13
N GLY A 134 24.56 -12.17 11.19
CA GLY A 134 25.48 -11.16 11.72
C GLY A 134 26.53 -10.66 10.72
N THR A 135 26.54 -11.14 9.48
CA THR A 135 27.49 -10.65 8.45
C THR A 135 27.16 -9.21 8.07
N GLN A 136 28.08 -8.27 8.33
CA GLN A 136 27.92 -6.87 7.90
C GLN A 136 28.12 -6.75 6.39
N LYS A 137 27.14 -6.16 5.70
CA LYS A 137 27.12 -5.96 4.24
C LYS A 137 27.27 -4.50 3.83
N ILE A 138 26.84 -3.58 4.68
CA ILE A 138 27.08 -2.14 4.56
C ILE A 138 27.68 -1.65 5.87
N LYS A 139 28.75 -0.87 5.78
CA LYS A 139 29.40 -0.20 6.90
C LYS A 139 29.64 1.27 6.54
N ASP A 140 29.22 2.18 7.41
CA ASP A 140 29.42 3.63 7.23
C ASP A 140 28.98 4.15 5.85
N GLY A 141 27.88 3.62 5.32
CA GLY A 141 27.28 4.01 4.05
C GLY A 141 27.94 3.38 2.81
N GLU A 142 28.83 2.41 2.97
CA GLU A 142 29.51 1.74 1.87
C GLU A 142 29.26 0.22 1.91
N GLY A 143 28.84 -0.35 0.78
CA GLY A 143 28.74 -1.81 0.68
C GLY A 143 27.79 -2.32 -0.40
N THR A 144 27.36 -3.57 -0.21
CA THR A 144 26.40 -4.23 -1.10
C THR A 144 25.09 -4.47 -0.38
N TYR A 145 23.99 -4.19 -1.05
CA TYR A 145 22.64 -4.37 -0.53
C TYR A 145 21.97 -5.57 -1.20
N SER A 146 21.28 -6.37 -0.40
CA SER A 146 20.38 -7.42 -0.86
C SER A 146 19.42 -7.74 0.27
N PHE A 147 18.16 -7.33 0.12
CA PHE A 147 17.12 -7.52 1.13
C PHE A 147 15.79 -7.78 0.47
N SER A 148 14.99 -8.67 1.06
CA SER A 148 13.65 -9.00 0.58
C SER A 148 12.61 -8.05 1.17
N ILE A 149 11.77 -7.49 0.31
CA ILE A 149 10.73 -6.52 0.65
C ILE A 149 9.39 -7.03 0.10
N PRO A 150 8.33 -7.07 0.90
CA PRO A 150 7.00 -7.44 0.41
C PRO A 150 6.44 -6.34 -0.50
N PHE A 151 5.69 -6.74 -1.52
CA PHE A 151 4.85 -5.79 -2.27
C PHE A 151 3.65 -5.33 -1.41
N GLU A 152 3.27 -4.06 -1.55
CA GLU A 152 2.14 -3.49 -0.81
C GLU A 152 0.80 -3.81 -1.51
N GLY A 153 0.29 -5.01 -1.28
CA GLY A 153 -0.94 -5.48 -1.92
C GLY A 153 -0.71 -5.87 -3.37
N TYR A 154 -1.72 -5.66 -4.20
CA TYR A 154 -1.75 -6.05 -5.60
C TYR A 154 -0.61 -5.36 -6.35
N ASN A 155 0.13 -6.16 -7.08
CA ASN A 155 1.12 -5.70 -8.01
C ASN A 155 0.98 -6.51 -9.30
N GLN A 156 1.22 -5.82 -10.39
CA GLN A 156 1.13 -6.34 -11.75
C GLN A 156 2.15 -7.46 -12.07
N TYR A 157 3.16 -7.68 -11.22
CA TYR A 157 4.17 -8.73 -11.43
C TYR A 157 3.72 -10.11 -10.91
N GLY A 158 2.68 -10.16 -10.06
CA GLY A 158 2.20 -11.41 -9.45
C GLY A 158 3.13 -12.00 -8.40
N PHE A 159 4.00 -11.18 -7.80
CA PHE A 159 4.95 -11.61 -6.76
C PHE A 159 4.55 -11.08 -5.38
N ASP A 160 4.77 -11.88 -4.33
CA ASP A 160 4.58 -11.48 -2.94
C ASP A 160 5.74 -10.58 -2.46
N PHE A 161 6.94 -10.82 -2.97
CA PHE A 161 8.17 -10.16 -2.54
C PHE A 161 9.04 -9.77 -3.75
N TYR A 162 9.90 -8.77 -3.53
CA TYR A 162 11.04 -8.52 -4.40
C TYR A 162 12.32 -8.35 -3.60
N VAL A 163 13.45 -8.62 -4.24
CA VAL A 163 14.79 -8.36 -3.73
C VAL A 163 15.44 -7.30 -4.59
N ALA A 164 15.85 -6.19 -3.98
CA ALA A 164 16.70 -5.19 -4.62
C ALA A 164 18.17 -5.52 -4.33
N LYS A 165 18.98 -5.70 -5.38
CA LYS A 165 20.41 -5.99 -5.27
C LYS A 165 21.24 -4.90 -5.93
N GLY A 166 22.20 -4.34 -5.22
CA GLY A 166 23.07 -3.31 -5.78
C GLY A 166 24.09 -2.77 -4.78
N LYS A 167 24.71 -1.63 -5.12
CA LYS A 167 25.73 -0.99 -4.28
C LYS A 167 25.15 0.23 -3.56
N ILE A 168 25.54 0.37 -2.30
CA ILE A 168 25.31 1.56 -1.50
C ILE A 168 26.63 2.30 -1.37
N ARG A 169 26.61 3.60 -1.67
CA ARG A 169 27.72 4.54 -1.52
C ARG A 169 27.22 5.81 -0.85
N ASN A 170 27.94 6.33 0.13
CA ASN A 170 27.52 7.43 0.99
C ASN A 170 26.08 7.25 1.53
N GLY A 171 25.69 6.01 1.81
CA GLY A 171 24.38 5.64 2.31
C GLY A 171 23.22 5.70 1.31
N LYS A 172 23.50 5.87 0.01
CA LYS A 172 22.49 5.93 -1.07
C LYS A 172 22.74 4.88 -2.15
N GLN A 173 21.72 4.58 -2.96
CA GLN A 173 21.84 3.72 -4.14
C GLN A 173 22.85 4.28 -5.15
N ASP A 174 23.76 3.43 -5.64
CA ASP A 174 24.72 3.78 -6.68
C ASP A 174 24.93 2.64 -7.68
N GLY A 175 25.17 3.00 -8.93
CA GLY A 175 25.48 2.04 -9.99
C GLY A 175 24.28 1.22 -10.47
N ASN A 176 24.55 0.01 -10.93
CA ASN A 176 23.52 -0.87 -11.49
C ASN A 176 22.89 -1.73 -10.39
N TRP A 177 21.57 -1.85 -10.45
CA TRP A 177 20.72 -2.56 -9.53
C TRP A 177 19.87 -3.59 -10.27
N GLN A 178 19.62 -4.73 -9.62
CA GLN A 178 18.71 -5.77 -10.08
C GLN A 178 17.53 -5.85 -9.12
N ILE A 179 16.34 -5.94 -9.70
CA ILE A 179 15.10 -6.17 -8.95
C ILE A 179 14.58 -7.56 -9.32
N LEU A 180 14.42 -8.39 -8.30
CA LEU A 180 14.10 -9.81 -8.45
C LEU A 180 12.81 -10.14 -7.70
N GLY A 181 11.73 -10.44 -8.41
CA GLY A 181 10.46 -10.84 -7.82
C GLY A 181 10.42 -12.33 -7.47
N TYR A 182 9.75 -12.71 -6.38
CA TYR A 182 9.54 -14.11 -6.02
C TYR A 182 8.33 -14.32 -5.08
N ASN A 183 7.82 -15.56 -5.08
CA ASN A 183 6.85 -16.07 -4.11
C ASN A 183 7.52 -17.06 -3.16
N LYS A 184 6.94 -17.28 -1.98
CA LYS A 184 7.54 -18.16 -0.97
C LYS A 184 7.63 -19.60 -1.49
N GLY A 185 8.86 -20.11 -1.61
CA GLY A 185 9.13 -21.46 -2.13
C GLY A 185 9.57 -21.48 -3.60
N ASP A 186 9.40 -20.36 -4.31
CA ASP A 186 9.76 -20.22 -5.72
C ASP A 186 11.14 -19.58 -5.90
N LYS A 187 11.66 -19.65 -7.13
CA LYS A 187 12.92 -19.00 -7.51
C LYS A 187 12.72 -17.51 -7.79
N GLU A 188 13.76 -16.73 -7.48
CA GLU A 188 13.86 -15.33 -7.87
C GLU A 188 13.84 -15.16 -9.40
N THR A 189 13.00 -14.24 -9.88
CA THR A 189 12.84 -13.89 -11.30
C THR A 189 13.21 -12.43 -11.51
N LEU A 190 14.04 -12.12 -12.51
CA LEU A 190 14.40 -10.74 -12.83
C LEU A 190 13.20 -9.98 -13.38
N ILE A 191 12.75 -8.95 -12.67
CA ILE A 191 11.63 -8.09 -13.10
C ILE A 191 12.13 -6.76 -13.68
N ALA A 192 13.23 -6.22 -13.15
CA ALA A 192 13.77 -4.96 -13.63
C ALA A 192 15.27 -4.83 -13.38
N THR A 193 15.90 -3.94 -14.14
CA THR A 193 17.20 -3.35 -13.80
C THR A 193 17.05 -1.86 -13.58
N GLU A 194 17.80 -1.28 -12.65
CA GLU A 194 17.82 0.15 -12.37
C GLU A 194 19.25 0.67 -12.35
N LYS A 195 19.47 1.90 -12.80
CA LYS A 195 20.77 2.59 -12.72
C LYS A 195 20.65 3.85 -11.88
N TYR A 196 21.44 3.92 -10.82
CA TYR A 196 21.47 5.04 -9.89
C TYR A 196 22.78 5.81 -9.95
N GLN A 197 22.69 7.09 -9.59
CA GLN A 197 23.84 7.94 -9.29
C GLN A 197 23.50 8.82 -8.09
N ASP A 198 24.25 8.67 -7.00
CA ASP A 198 24.04 9.40 -5.73
C ASP A 198 22.59 9.35 -5.24
N GLY A 199 21.97 8.16 -5.30
CA GLY A 199 20.58 7.93 -4.89
C GLY A 199 19.52 8.32 -5.92
N ASN A 200 19.89 9.00 -7.01
CA ASN A 200 18.94 9.38 -8.05
C ASN A 200 18.81 8.28 -9.11
N LEU A 201 17.58 7.83 -9.36
CA LEU A 201 17.30 6.90 -10.45
C LEU A 201 17.50 7.61 -11.79
N LEU A 202 18.47 7.14 -12.57
CA LEU A 202 18.70 7.64 -13.92
C LEU A 202 17.72 6.97 -14.91
N ILE A 203 17.62 5.64 -14.84
CA ILE A 203 16.75 4.83 -15.68
C ILE A 203 16.51 3.47 -15.02
N GLY A 204 15.27 2.99 -15.12
CA GLY A 204 14.90 1.62 -14.87
C GLY A 204 14.33 0.99 -16.13
N ASN A 205 14.62 -0.29 -16.37
CA ASN A 205 14.07 -1.09 -17.45
C ASN A 205 13.26 -2.23 -16.82
N ASP A 206 11.96 -2.25 -17.12
CA ASP A 206 11.00 -3.26 -16.68
C ASP A 206 10.92 -4.34 -17.75
N TYR A 207 11.41 -5.54 -17.45
CA TYR A 207 11.41 -6.65 -18.40
C TYR A 207 10.06 -7.37 -18.45
N TYR A 208 9.20 -7.14 -17.47
CA TYR A 208 7.89 -7.76 -17.44
C TYR A 208 6.92 -7.05 -18.38
N PHE A 209 6.98 -5.70 -18.45
CA PHE A 209 6.13 -4.87 -19.31
C PHE A 209 6.86 -4.29 -20.52
N ASP A 210 8.11 -4.68 -20.74
CA ASP A 210 8.97 -4.20 -21.83
C ASP A 210 8.96 -2.67 -21.95
N ASN A 211 9.19 -1.98 -20.82
CA ASN A 211 9.16 -0.51 -20.76
C ASN A 211 10.28 0.08 -19.90
N SER A 212 10.47 1.39 -20.00
CA SER A 212 11.46 2.12 -19.20
C SER A 212 10.79 3.16 -18.31
N TYR A 213 11.40 3.44 -17.16
CA TYR A 213 10.92 4.44 -16.22
C TYR A 213 12.06 5.24 -15.60
N ARG A 214 11.75 6.42 -15.07
CA ARG A 214 12.71 7.35 -14.42
C ARG A 214 12.26 7.80 -13.03
N LYS A 215 11.20 7.20 -12.51
CA LYS A 215 10.71 7.39 -11.14
C LYS A 215 10.82 6.05 -10.41
N THR A 216 11.37 6.07 -9.20
CA THR A 216 11.59 4.87 -8.39
C THR A 216 10.28 4.11 -8.19
N LYS A 217 10.26 2.83 -8.58
CA LYS A 217 9.14 1.90 -8.36
C LYS A 217 9.37 1.00 -7.14
N PHE A 218 10.63 0.71 -6.84
CA PHE A 218 11.04 -0.26 -5.83
C PHE A 218 11.81 0.44 -4.71
N GLY A 219 11.25 0.41 -3.50
CA GLY A 219 11.93 0.87 -2.30
C GLY A 219 13.03 -0.10 -1.88
N ILE A 220 13.96 0.39 -1.05
CA ILE A 220 15.04 -0.44 -0.48
C ILE A 220 15.05 -0.41 1.05
N ILE A 221 14.03 0.17 1.65
CA ILE A 221 13.85 0.20 3.11
C ILE A 221 12.52 -0.51 3.39
N PRO A 222 12.44 -1.35 4.45
CA PRO A 222 11.17 -1.96 4.82
C PRO A 222 10.08 -0.90 4.99
N TYR A 223 8.97 -1.07 4.29
CA TYR A 223 7.83 -0.15 4.41
C TYR A 223 7.18 -0.28 5.79
N ASP A 224 6.89 0.85 6.40
CA ASP A 224 6.04 0.95 7.58
C ASP A 224 4.77 1.72 7.18
N THR A 225 3.61 1.06 7.21
CA THR A 225 2.33 1.59 6.71
C THR A 225 1.57 2.41 7.76
N PHE A 226 2.06 2.47 9.00
CA PHE A 226 1.33 3.09 10.12
C PHE A 226 1.05 4.59 9.96
N PHE A 227 1.83 5.27 9.10
CA PHE A 227 1.62 6.68 8.73
C PHE A 227 0.30 6.93 8.00
N ARG A 228 -0.38 5.88 7.53
CA ARG A 228 -1.69 5.99 6.87
C ARG A 228 -2.83 6.15 7.87
N ALA A 229 -2.64 5.74 9.12
CA ALA A 229 -3.72 5.70 10.11
C ALA A 229 -4.40 7.06 10.31
N GLU A 230 -3.66 8.16 10.16
CA GLU A 230 -4.13 9.53 10.32
C GLU A 230 -4.99 10.02 9.16
N SER A 231 -4.90 9.38 7.99
CA SER A 231 -5.76 9.73 6.86
C SER A 231 -7.20 9.23 7.05
N LEU A 232 -7.42 8.33 8.04
CA LEU A 232 -8.71 7.73 8.35
C LEU A 232 -9.45 7.23 7.10
N THR A 233 -8.69 6.73 6.13
CA THR A 233 -9.24 6.24 4.86
C THR A 233 -9.77 4.84 5.07
N PHE A 234 -11.04 4.61 4.78
CA PHE A 234 -11.68 3.32 4.95
C PHE A 234 -11.66 2.49 3.67
N LYS A 235 -11.80 1.17 3.85
CA LYS A 235 -12.05 0.21 2.77
C LYS A 235 -13.30 -0.59 3.08
N ALA A 236 -14.00 -1.04 2.03
CA ALA A 236 -15.04 -2.03 2.25
C ALA A 236 -14.41 -3.38 2.61
N CYS A 237 -15.14 -4.18 3.38
CA CYS A 237 -14.67 -5.50 3.77
C CYS A 237 -14.88 -6.50 2.63
N ASN A 238 -13.98 -6.48 1.66
CA ASN A 238 -13.91 -7.44 0.56
C ASN A 238 -12.44 -7.60 0.12
N PHE A 239 -12.16 -8.71 -0.57
CA PHE A 239 -10.80 -9.03 -0.97
C PHE A 239 -10.22 -8.05 -2.01
N ASP A 240 -11.04 -7.53 -2.92
CA ASP A 240 -10.59 -6.60 -3.97
C ASP A 240 -10.07 -5.27 -3.40
N ASP A 241 -10.75 -4.72 -2.39
CA ASP A 241 -10.29 -3.53 -1.68
C ASP A 241 -9.12 -3.85 -0.74
N PHE A 242 -9.21 -4.94 0.03
CA PHE A 242 -8.12 -5.35 0.93
C PHE A 242 -6.80 -5.55 0.19
N SER A 243 -6.85 -6.23 -0.95
CA SER A 243 -5.70 -6.48 -1.82
C SER A 243 -5.18 -5.23 -2.52
N ASN A 244 -5.80 -4.05 -2.39
CA ASN A 244 -5.51 -2.83 -3.17
C ASN A 244 -5.82 -2.96 -4.67
N PHE A 245 -6.51 -4.00 -5.15
CA PHE A 245 -6.81 -4.15 -6.57
C PHE A 245 -7.66 -3.00 -7.10
N ASN A 246 -8.74 -2.63 -6.40
CA ASN A 246 -9.60 -1.52 -6.80
C ASN A 246 -8.83 -0.19 -6.88
N MET A 247 -7.96 0.07 -5.90
CA MET A 247 -7.12 1.27 -5.86
C MET A 247 -6.10 1.28 -7.00
N PHE A 248 -5.49 0.13 -7.29
CA PHE A 248 -4.57 -0.03 -8.43
C PHE A 248 -5.29 0.30 -9.74
N THR A 249 -6.46 -0.30 -10.00
CA THR A 249 -7.25 -0.03 -11.20
C THR A 249 -7.65 1.45 -11.29
N SER A 250 -8.08 2.05 -10.18
CA SER A 250 -8.36 3.48 -10.08
C SER A 250 -7.17 4.35 -10.47
N LEU A 251 -5.98 4.03 -9.96
CA LEU A 251 -4.76 4.78 -10.23
C LEU A 251 -4.33 4.65 -11.70
N GLU A 252 -4.37 3.45 -12.28
CA GLU A 252 -4.04 3.22 -13.68
C GLU A 252 -4.98 3.99 -14.62
N LEU A 253 -6.29 3.93 -14.36
CA LEU A 253 -7.27 4.70 -15.13
C LEU A 253 -7.06 6.21 -14.96
N THR A 254 -6.79 6.67 -13.74
CA THR A 254 -6.48 8.08 -13.47
C THR A 254 -5.22 8.53 -14.21
N ASN A 255 -4.16 7.74 -14.19
CA ASN A 255 -2.90 8.06 -14.87
C ASN A 255 -3.05 8.12 -16.39
N ALA A 256 -3.88 7.26 -16.96
CA ALA A 256 -4.16 7.27 -18.39
C ALA A 256 -5.05 8.45 -18.82
N LEU A 257 -6.01 8.85 -17.98
CA LEU A 257 -6.98 9.91 -18.28
C LEU A 257 -6.51 11.31 -17.86
N ASN A 258 -5.55 11.44 -16.96
CA ASN A 258 -5.11 12.76 -16.45
C ASN A 258 -4.45 13.65 -17.51
N GLN A 259 -4.07 13.09 -18.66
CA GLN A 259 -3.52 13.84 -19.80
C GLN A 259 -4.60 14.40 -20.73
N MET A 260 -5.87 14.01 -20.51
CA MET A 260 -6.98 14.49 -21.31
C MET A 260 -7.41 15.89 -20.90
N ASP A 261 -7.88 16.65 -21.88
CA ASP A 261 -8.62 17.87 -21.62
C ASP A 261 -9.98 17.52 -21.01
N SER A 262 -10.27 18.13 -19.86
CA SER A 262 -11.48 17.89 -19.05
C SER A 262 -12.43 19.08 -19.09
N GLU A 263 -12.21 20.06 -19.99
CA GLU A 263 -12.95 21.31 -20.00
C GLU A 263 -14.47 21.08 -19.99
N GLY A 264 -15.14 21.59 -18.95
CA GLY A 264 -16.58 21.44 -18.74
C GLY A 264 -17.06 20.11 -18.16
N PHE A 265 -16.19 19.11 -17.99
CA PHE A 265 -16.52 17.86 -17.28
C PHE A 265 -16.33 18.03 -15.77
N ILE A 266 -17.37 17.70 -14.99
CA ILE A 266 -17.34 17.81 -13.52
C ILE A 266 -17.23 16.43 -12.89
N GLU A 267 -18.26 15.60 -13.06
CA GLU A 267 -18.30 14.23 -12.54
C GLU A 267 -19.33 13.38 -13.30
N ASP A 268 -19.09 12.07 -13.34
CA ASP A 268 -20.03 11.07 -13.80
C ASP A 268 -19.64 9.69 -13.24
N THR A 269 -20.37 8.66 -13.66
CA THR A 269 -20.07 7.26 -13.36
C THR A 269 -20.13 6.42 -14.62
N PHE A 270 -19.37 5.34 -14.65
CA PHE A 270 -19.54 4.26 -15.61
C PHE A 270 -19.79 2.95 -14.88
N GLU A 271 -20.47 2.03 -15.55
CA GLU A 271 -20.82 0.72 -15.01
C GLU A 271 -20.77 -0.33 -16.11
N TYR A 272 -20.22 -1.49 -15.81
CA TYR A 272 -20.22 -2.61 -16.73
C TYR A 272 -20.27 -3.96 -16.02
N LYS A 273 -20.76 -4.96 -16.74
CA LYS A 273 -20.70 -6.37 -16.36
C LYS A 273 -19.61 -7.09 -17.12
N ILE A 274 -18.95 -8.03 -16.44
CA ILE A 274 -17.92 -8.87 -17.03
C ILE A 274 -17.97 -10.26 -16.41
N LYS A 275 -17.90 -11.30 -17.25
CA LYS A 275 -17.86 -12.69 -16.78
C LYS A 275 -16.41 -13.08 -16.55
N LEU A 276 -16.13 -13.71 -15.41
CA LEU A 276 -14.83 -14.30 -15.11
C LEU A 276 -14.89 -15.80 -15.21
N ASP A 277 -13.83 -16.41 -15.73
CA ASP A 277 -13.59 -17.84 -15.53
C ASP A 277 -12.95 -18.14 -14.16
N LYS A 278 -12.68 -19.42 -13.89
CA LYS A 278 -12.06 -19.87 -12.63
C LYS A 278 -10.62 -19.37 -12.43
N SER A 279 -9.97 -18.89 -13.47
CA SER A 279 -8.61 -18.31 -13.40
C SER A 279 -8.62 -16.81 -13.16
N GLY A 280 -9.80 -16.16 -13.14
CA GLY A 280 -9.91 -14.72 -13.05
C GLY A 280 -9.73 -14.03 -14.42
N THR A 281 -9.70 -14.79 -15.50
CA THR A 281 -9.61 -14.26 -16.85
C THR A 281 -10.97 -13.69 -17.27
N PRO A 282 -11.03 -12.40 -17.67
CA PRO A 282 -12.27 -11.77 -18.04
C PRO A 282 -12.72 -12.08 -19.47
N SER A 283 -14.03 -12.16 -19.66
CA SER A 283 -14.67 -12.14 -20.98
C SER A 283 -14.76 -10.72 -21.55
N LYS A 284 -15.36 -10.59 -22.74
CA LYS A 284 -15.76 -9.27 -23.26
C LYS A 284 -16.66 -8.53 -22.27
N ILE A 285 -16.41 -7.23 -22.12
CA ILE A 285 -17.20 -6.31 -21.29
C ILE A 285 -18.58 -6.07 -21.91
N ASN A 286 -19.61 -6.05 -21.05
CA ASN A 286 -20.95 -5.54 -21.36
C ASN A 286 -21.19 -4.23 -20.58
N PHE A 287 -21.12 -3.08 -21.26
CA PHE A 287 -21.35 -1.79 -20.63
C PHE A 287 -22.82 -1.60 -20.27
N ILE A 288 -23.09 -1.30 -19.00
CA ILE A 288 -24.42 -0.95 -18.47
C ILE A 288 -24.61 0.56 -18.58
N LYS A 289 -23.59 1.33 -18.16
CA LYS A 289 -23.58 2.80 -18.22
C LYS A 289 -22.23 3.27 -18.73
N LEU A 290 -22.26 4.16 -19.71
CA LEU A 290 -21.10 4.95 -20.13
C LEU A 290 -21.19 6.35 -19.52
N THR A 291 -20.07 7.06 -19.52
CA THR A 291 -20.06 8.47 -19.13
C THR A 291 -20.79 9.30 -20.18
N SER A 292 -21.23 10.49 -19.82
CA SER A 292 -21.82 11.48 -20.72
C SER A 292 -20.84 12.06 -21.75
N SER A 293 -19.53 11.86 -21.60
CA SER A 293 -18.50 12.37 -22.51
C SER A 293 -17.99 11.29 -23.46
N ASP A 294 -18.25 11.46 -24.76
CA ASP A 294 -17.72 10.57 -25.80
C ASP A 294 -16.20 10.58 -25.87
N ALA A 295 -15.56 11.73 -25.63
CA ALA A 295 -14.12 11.85 -25.59
C ALA A 295 -13.52 10.94 -24.50
N ILE A 296 -14.08 10.99 -23.28
CA ILE A 296 -13.68 10.12 -22.17
C ILE A 296 -13.95 8.66 -22.52
N ASN A 297 -15.13 8.34 -23.04
CA ASN A 297 -15.50 6.97 -23.39
C ASN A 297 -14.58 6.34 -24.45
N ASN A 298 -14.05 7.14 -25.39
CA ASN A 298 -13.13 6.67 -26.43
C ASN A 298 -11.79 6.21 -25.85
N VAL A 299 -11.33 6.79 -24.74
CA VAL A 299 -10.11 6.38 -24.04
C VAL A 299 -10.40 5.31 -22.98
N LEU A 300 -11.50 5.47 -22.24
CA LEU A 300 -11.88 4.58 -21.14
C LEU A 300 -12.21 3.16 -21.61
N LYS A 301 -12.93 3.00 -22.72
CA LYS A 301 -13.37 1.67 -23.21
C LYS A 301 -12.18 0.72 -23.52
N PRO A 302 -11.15 1.14 -24.28
CA PRO A 302 -9.95 0.33 -24.48
C PRO A 302 -9.23 -0.01 -23.18
N LEU A 303 -9.07 0.98 -22.28
CA LEU A 303 -8.39 0.75 -21.00
C LEU A 303 -9.08 -0.31 -20.16
N LEU A 304 -10.40 -0.21 -19.99
CA LEU A 304 -11.18 -1.21 -19.25
C LEU A 304 -11.14 -2.58 -19.92
N SER A 305 -11.19 -2.62 -21.26
CA SER A 305 -11.16 -3.88 -22.02
C SER A 305 -9.78 -4.56 -21.99
N ASN A 306 -8.72 -3.82 -21.69
CA ASN A 306 -7.35 -4.32 -21.57
C ASN A 306 -7.02 -4.83 -20.16
N ILE A 307 -7.93 -4.70 -19.18
CA ILE A 307 -7.77 -5.35 -17.88
C ILE A 307 -7.86 -6.85 -18.10
N SER A 308 -6.70 -7.52 -18.10
CA SER A 308 -6.56 -8.94 -18.44
C SER A 308 -6.77 -9.88 -17.26
N PHE A 309 -6.89 -9.34 -16.05
CA PHE A 309 -6.99 -10.11 -14.82
C PHE A 309 -7.89 -9.43 -13.80
N TYR A 310 -8.71 -10.25 -13.16
CA TYR A 310 -9.41 -9.94 -11.91
C TYR A 310 -9.12 -11.08 -10.93
N TYR A 311 -9.17 -10.81 -9.63
CA TYR A 311 -9.12 -11.90 -8.68
C TYR A 311 -10.28 -12.89 -8.92
N PRO A 312 -10.03 -14.21 -8.96
CA PRO A 312 -11.09 -15.20 -9.08
C PRO A 312 -12.08 -15.09 -7.93
N SER A 313 -13.37 -15.21 -8.22
CA SER A 313 -14.37 -15.35 -7.15
C SER A 313 -14.20 -16.70 -6.47
N LEU A 314 -14.32 -16.70 -5.14
CA LEU A 314 -14.23 -17.92 -4.34
C LEU A 314 -15.60 -18.28 -3.77
N GLU A 315 -15.97 -19.55 -3.88
CA GLU A 315 -17.12 -20.12 -3.19
C GLU A 315 -16.60 -21.30 -2.37
N ASN A 316 -16.73 -21.23 -1.04
CA ASN A 316 -16.13 -22.19 -0.10
C ASN A 316 -14.62 -22.39 -0.33
N GLY A 317 -13.90 -21.29 -0.60
CA GLY A 317 -12.45 -21.29 -0.85
C GLY A 317 -12.03 -21.86 -2.21
N MET A 318 -12.97 -22.26 -3.08
CA MET A 318 -12.66 -22.78 -4.41
C MET A 318 -13.00 -21.76 -5.50
N PRO A 319 -12.15 -21.58 -6.53
CA PRO A 319 -12.43 -20.68 -7.63
C PRO A 319 -13.66 -21.09 -8.44
N VAL A 320 -14.57 -20.12 -8.66
CA VAL A 320 -15.81 -20.31 -9.43
C VAL A 320 -15.92 -19.32 -10.59
N VAL A 321 -16.68 -19.72 -11.60
CA VAL A 321 -17.10 -18.82 -12.68
C VAL A 321 -18.14 -17.85 -12.11
N ASP A 322 -17.90 -16.56 -12.29
CA ASP A 322 -18.72 -15.50 -11.72
C ASP A 322 -18.97 -14.36 -12.71
N ILE A 323 -19.93 -13.50 -12.38
CA ILE A 323 -20.19 -12.25 -13.07
C ILE A 323 -19.89 -11.13 -12.09
N LEU A 324 -19.01 -10.23 -12.51
CA LEU A 324 -18.74 -8.99 -11.80
C LEU A 324 -19.63 -7.89 -12.37
N THR A 325 -20.10 -7.02 -11.48
CA THR A 325 -20.55 -5.67 -11.83
C THR A 325 -19.52 -4.68 -11.31
N VAL A 326 -18.89 -3.92 -12.20
CA VAL A 326 -17.85 -2.95 -11.86
C VAL A 326 -18.41 -1.55 -12.07
N THR A 327 -18.36 -0.73 -11.03
CA THR A 327 -18.76 0.68 -11.06
C THR A 327 -17.55 1.55 -10.82
N GLY A 328 -17.37 2.60 -11.61
CA GLY A 328 -16.35 3.62 -11.39
C GLY A 328 -16.95 5.01 -11.33
N LYS A 329 -16.51 5.81 -10.36
CA LYS A 329 -16.75 7.26 -10.35
C LYS A 329 -15.57 7.97 -11.02
N ILE A 330 -15.88 8.93 -11.87
CA ILE A 330 -14.91 9.75 -12.58
C ILE A 330 -15.26 11.22 -12.34
N TYR A 331 -14.27 12.05 -12.03
CA TYR A 331 -14.48 13.46 -11.75
C TYR A 331 -13.24 14.29 -12.03
N THR A 332 -13.42 15.58 -12.27
CA THR A 332 -12.32 16.55 -12.40
C THR A 332 -11.96 17.07 -11.01
N ASN A 333 -10.70 16.91 -10.62
CA ASN A 333 -10.22 17.40 -9.33
C ASN A 333 -9.94 18.92 -9.36
N SER A 334 -9.54 19.49 -8.23
CA SER A 334 -9.25 20.93 -8.10
C SER A 334 -8.11 21.43 -8.97
N GLU A 335 -7.28 20.54 -9.53
CA GLU A 335 -6.21 20.88 -10.48
C GLU A 335 -6.66 20.78 -11.94
N GLY A 336 -7.95 20.52 -12.20
CA GLY A 336 -8.46 20.32 -13.56
C GLY A 336 -8.13 18.95 -14.16
N LYS A 337 -7.63 18.00 -13.36
CA LYS A 337 -7.26 16.66 -13.86
C LYS A 337 -8.36 15.66 -13.60
N ILE A 338 -8.60 14.79 -14.58
CA ILE A 338 -9.52 13.67 -14.45
C ILE A 338 -8.97 12.67 -13.43
N THR A 339 -9.80 12.28 -12.48
CA THR A 339 -9.55 11.27 -11.45
C THR A 339 -10.63 10.19 -11.50
N VAL A 340 -10.25 8.93 -11.35
CA VAL A 340 -11.16 7.79 -11.31
C VAL A 340 -11.07 7.10 -9.96
N LEU A 341 -11.99 7.42 -9.04
CA LEU A 341 -12.08 6.82 -7.71
C LEU A 341 -13.47 7.12 -7.09
N PRO A 342 -14.14 6.15 -6.43
CA PRO A 342 -13.72 4.75 -6.29
C PRO A 342 -14.05 3.90 -7.53
N ILE A 343 -13.28 2.83 -7.71
CA ILE A 343 -13.71 1.62 -8.41
C ILE A 343 -14.30 0.67 -7.38
N ILE A 344 -15.48 0.13 -7.67
CA ILE A 344 -16.20 -0.81 -6.81
C ILE A 344 -16.51 -2.05 -7.65
N ILE A 345 -16.15 -3.22 -7.12
CA ILE A 345 -16.42 -4.51 -7.74
C ILE A 345 -17.46 -5.24 -6.89
N HIS A 346 -18.57 -5.62 -7.51
CA HIS A 346 -19.60 -6.47 -6.91
C HIS A 346 -19.62 -7.83 -7.61
N ARG A 347 -19.50 -8.89 -6.84
CA ARG A 347 -19.50 -10.29 -7.29
C ARG A 347 -20.89 -10.91 -7.11
N GLU A 348 -21.38 -11.68 -8.07
CA GLU A 348 -22.70 -12.31 -7.98
C GLU A 348 -22.68 -13.57 -7.10
N LYS A 349 -21.55 -14.29 -7.01
CA LYS A 349 -21.45 -15.56 -6.27
C LYS A 349 -20.41 -15.59 -5.16
N GLY A 350 -19.21 -15.08 -5.41
CA GLY A 350 -18.09 -15.23 -4.47
C GLY A 350 -17.74 -13.95 -3.71
N GLN A 351 -17.11 -14.10 -2.54
CA GLN A 351 -16.37 -13.04 -1.85
C GLN A 351 -14.91 -13.45 -1.69
#